data_AF-A0A5C4S627-F1
#
_entry.id   AF-A0A5C4S627-F1
#
_cell.length_a   1.000
_cell.length_b   1.000
_cell.length_c   1.000
_cell.angle_alpha   90.00
_cell.angle_beta   90.00
_cell.angle_gamma   90.00
#
_symmetry.space_group_name_H-M   'P 1'
#
loop_
_entity.id
_entity.type
_entity.pdbx_description
1 polymer ?
#
loop_
_entity_poly.entity_id
_entity_poly.type
_entity_poly.pdbx_seq_one_letter_code
_entity_poly.pdbx_strand_id
1 'polypeptide(L)'
;TSFLKSIQKRGIEKMLEGELDAHLDYEKHQQSDNSNTRNGYGSKKIKTALGETNIKVPRDREASFNPMLVPKRTNMVDGIENV
;
A
#
# COMPACT_ATOMS: atom_id res chain seq x y z
N THR A 1 14.03 -4.99 -18.43
CA THR A 1 13.12 -4.07 -17.68
C THR A 1 12.40 -4.69 -16.49
N SER A 2 12.42 -6.01 -16.26
CA SER A 2 11.77 -6.67 -15.11
C SER A 2 12.27 -6.19 -13.74
N PHE A 3 13.58 -5.92 -13.62
CA PHE A 3 14.20 -5.47 -12.37
C PHE A 3 13.60 -4.16 -11.82
N LEU A 4 13.54 -3.10 -12.65
CA LEU A 4 12.97 -1.81 -12.25
C LEU A 4 11.49 -1.91 -11.87
N LYS A 5 10.70 -2.72 -12.60
CA LYS A 5 9.30 -3.01 -12.23
C LYS A 5 9.21 -3.65 -10.86
N SER A 6 10.12 -4.58 -10.53
CA SER A 6 10.13 -5.24 -9.22
C SER A 6 10.52 -4.29 -8.09
N ILE A 7 11.43 -3.35 -8.32
CA ILE A 7 11.80 -2.32 -7.35
C ILE A 7 10.63 -1.36 -7.14
N GLN A 8 10.04 -0.83 -8.21
CA GLN A 8 8.89 0.08 -8.13
C GLN A 8 7.74 -0.57 -7.37
N LYS A 9 7.43 -1.84 -7.71
CA LYS A 9 6.43 -2.64 -7.00
C LYS A 9 6.70 -2.70 -5.49
N ARG A 10 7.91 -3.12 -5.10
CA ARG A 10 8.30 -3.25 -3.69
C ARG A 10 8.27 -1.91 -2.97
N GLY A 11 8.69 -0.82 -3.63
CA GLY A 11 8.63 0.54 -3.11
C GLY A 11 7.19 0.96 -2.78
N ILE A 12 6.27 0.77 -3.74
CA ILE A 12 4.84 1.07 -3.54
C ILE A 12 4.25 0.24 -2.40
N GLU A 13 4.50 -1.07 -2.38
CA GLU A 13 4.02 -1.95 -1.30
C GLU A 13 4.54 -1.51 0.07
N LYS A 14 5.80 -1.07 0.16
CA LYS A 14 6.40 -0.59 1.41
C LYS A 14 5.88 0.78 1.86
N MET A 15 5.66 1.71 0.93
CA MET A 15 5.03 2.98 1.24
C MET A 15 3.61 2.77 1.79
N LEU A 16 2.83 1.88 1.18
CA LEU A 16 1.49 1.54 1.66
C LEU A 16 1.51 0.84 3.03
N GLU A 17 2.52 0.02 3.32
CA GLU A 17 2.72 -0.51 4.68
C GLU A 17 2.96 0.62 5.66
N GLY A 18 3.87 1.55 5.37
CA GLY A 18 4.13 2.73 6.23
C GLY A 18 2.89 3.62 6.43
N GLU A 19 2.06 3.82 5.40
CA GLU A 19 0.79 4.52 5.55
C GLU A 19 -0.16 3.81 6.53
N LEU A 20 -0.22 2.47 6.49
CA LEU A 20 -1.04 1.71 7.43
C LEU A 20 -0.46 1.73 8.85
N ASP A 21 0.86 1.71 8.98
CA ASP A 21 1.54 1.85 10.27
C ASP A 21 1.16 3.19 10.92
N ALA A 22 1.21 4.29 10.15
CA ALA A 22 0.78 5.61 10.61
C ALA A 22 -0.73 5.71 10.90
N HIS A 23 -1.58 5.02 10.12
CA HIS A 23 -3.03 4.99 10.35
C HIS A 23 -3.41 4.25 11.63
N LEU A 24 -2.69 3.17 11.96
CA LEU A 24 -2.97 2.34 13.13
C LEU A 24 -2.18 2.76 14.38
N ASP A 25 -1.16 3.59 14.24
CA ASP A 25 -0.24 4.01 15.30
C ASP A 25 0.54 2.84 15.94
N TYR A 26 0.81 1.79 15.15
CA TYR A 26 1.65 0.67 15.57
C TYR A 26 2.21 -0.14 14.38
N GLU A 27 3.40 -0.70 14.56
CA GLU A 27 4.08 -1.51 13.55
C GLU A 27 3.53 -2.93 13.44
N LYS A 28 3.82 -3.61 12.32
CA LYS A 28 3.41 -5.00 12.14
C LYS A 28 4.02 -5.89 13.23
N HIS A 29 3.16 -6.64 13.94
CA HIS A 29 3.50 -7.51 15.08
C HIS A 29 3.83 -6.79 16.40
N GLN A 30 3.76 -5.46 16.46
CA GLN A 30 3.82 -4.74 17.71
C GLN A 30 2.52 -4.95 18.50
N GLN A 31 2.64 -5.11 19.82
CA GLN A 31 1.48 -5.07 20.71
C GLN A 31 0.91 -3.64 20.73
N SER A 32 -0.41 -3.54 20.68
CA SER A 32 -1.11 -2.26 20.69
C SER A 32 -2.46 -2.45 21.39
N ASP A 33 -2.90 -1.41 22.10
CA ASP A 33 -4.23 -1.32 22.69
C ASP A 33 -5.28 -0.79 21.69
N ASN A 34 -4.88 -0.59 20.42
CA ASN A 34 -5.78 -0.16 19.35
C ASN A 34 -6.86 -1.25 19.10
N SER A 35 -8.13 -0.84 19.05
CA SER A 35 -9.26 -1.74 18.72
C SER A 35 -9.16 -2.27 17.29
N ASN A 36 -8.58 -1.48 16.39
CA ASN A 36 -8.42 -1.83 15.00
C ASN A 36 -7.12 -2.62 14.79
N THR A 37 -7.19 -3.59 13.88
CA THR A 37 -6.06 -4.49 13.61
C THR A 37 -5.82 -4.68 12.12
N ARG A 38 -4.59 -5.03 11.75
CA ARG A 38 -4.29 -5.44 10.37
C ARG A 38 -5.07 -6.69 9.98
N ASN A 39 -5.60 -6.72 8.77
CA ASN A 39 -6.40 -7.81 8.24
C ASN A 39 -5.84 -8.38 6.93
N GLY A 40 -4.51 -8.51 6.86
CA GLY A 40 -3.80 -9.03 5.69
C GLY A 40 -3.73 -8.03 4.53
N TYR A 41 -3.77 -8.56 3.29
CA TYR A 41 -3.53 -7.78 2.08
C TYR A 41 -4.60 -8.07 1.02
N GLY A 42 -5.02 -7.04 0.29
CA GLY A 42 -5.78 -7.15 -0.95
C GLY A 42 -4.86 -7.12 -2.18
N SER A 43 -5.28 -7.74 -3.27
CA SER A 43 -4.59 -7.62 -4.56
C SER A 43 -5.18 -6.47 -5.36
N LYS A 44 -4.34 -5.60 -5.91
CA LYS A 44 -4.75 -4.49 -6.77
C LYS A 44 -3.86 -4.41 -8.00
N LYS A 45 -4.48 -4.26 -9.17
CA LYS A 45 -3.76 -3.98 -10.41
C LYS A 45 -3.62 -2.47 -10.57
N ILE A 46 -2.38 -1.99 -10.66
CA ILE A 46 -2.06 -0.58 -10.87
C ILE A 46 -1.42 -0.37 -12.23
N LYS A 47 -1.58 0.83 -12.77
CA LYS A 47 -0.93 1.32 -13.99
C LYS A 47 0.15 2.31 -13.58
N THR A 48 1.38 2.05 -14.02
CA THR A 48 2.53 2.95 -13.90
C THR A 48 3.13 3.20 -15.29
N ALA A 49 4.07 4.13 -15.40
CA ALA A 49 4.85 4.40 -16.61
C ALA A 49 5.58 3.15 -17.13
N LEU A 50 5.93 2.21 -16.24
CA LEU A 50 6.54 0.93 -16.61
C LEU A 50 5.50 -0.12 -17.05
N GLY A 51 4.21 0.22 -17.07
CA GLY A 51 3.10 -0.63 -17.47
C GLY A 51 2.26 -1.13 -16.30
N GLU A 52 1.46 -2.18 -16.54
CA GLU A 52 0.59 -2.76 -15.50
C GLU A 52 1.37 -3.66 -14.53
N THR A 53 1.11 -3.51 -13.24
CA THR A 53 1.68 -4.34 -12.18
C THR A 53 0.64 -4.67 -11.12
N ASN A 54 0.67 -5.90 -10.59
CA ASN A 54 -0.14 -6.29 -9.44
C ASN A 54 0.63 -6.05 -8.14
N ILE A 55 0.02 -5.30 -7.22
CA ILE A 55 0.55 -4.99 -5.88
C ILE A 55 -0.31 -5.61 -4.78
N LYS A 56 0.29 -5.83 -3.62
CA LYS A 56 -0.39 -6.17 -2.37
C LYS A 56 -0.64 -4.91 -1.55
N VAL A 57 -1.91 -4.56 -1.36
CA VAL A 57 -2.33 -3.39 -0.58
C VAL A 57 -2.71 -3.87 0.83
N PRO A 58 -2.08 -3.34 1.89
CA PRO A 58 -2.43 -3.72 3.24
C PRO A 58 -3.80 -3.12 3.63
N ARG A 59 -4.49 -3.77 4.56
CA ARG A 59 -5.81 -3.32 5.03
C ARG A 59 -5.97 -3.53 6.52
N ASP A 60 -6.81 -2.71 7.12
CA ASP A 60 -7.26 -2.82 8.51
C ASP A 60 -8.55 -3.65 8.62
N ARG A 61 -8.94 -3.98 9.85
CA ARG A 61 -10.09 -4.83 10.17
C ARG A 61 -11.39 -4.05 10.07
N GLU A 62 -11.38 -2.80 10.49
CA GLU A 62 -12.54 -1.90 10.47
C GLU A 62 -12.79 -1.27 9.09
N ALA A 63 -11.90 -1.50 8.12
CA ALA A 63 -11.94 -0.94 6.76
C ALA A 63 -11.90 0.61 6.71
N SER A 64 -11.39 1.25 7.76
CA SER A 64 -11.28 2.71 7.88
C SER A 64 -10.05 3.26 7.16
N PHE A 65 -9.03 2.44 6.89
CA PHE A 65 -7.80 2.86 6.21
C PHE A 65 -8.09 3.39 4.80
N ASN A 66 -7.65 4.60 4.48
CA ASN A 66 -7.76 5.20 3.14
C ASN A 66 -6.38 5.64 2.64
N PRO A 67 -5.69 4.81 1.82
CA PRO A 67 -4.33 5.11 1.39
C PRO A 67 -4.26 6.35 0.49
N MET A 68 -3.23 7.16 0.66
CA MET A 68 -3.01 8.37 -0.14
C MET A 68 -2.31 8.05 -1.46
N LEU A 69 -1.30 7.17 -1.42
CA LEU A 69 -0.51 6.80 -2.60
C LEU A 69 -1.35 6.16 -3.72
N VAL A 70 -2.30 5.31 -3.34
CA VAL A 70 -3.18 4.61 -4.28
C VAL A 70 -4.61 4.59 -3.72
N PRO A 71 -5.39 5.66 -3.93
CA PRO A 71 -6.72 5.82 -3.33
C PRO A 71 -7.68 4.66 -3.58
N LYS A 72 -8.70 4.53 -2.71
CA LYS A 72 -9.75 3.52 -2.89
C LYS A 72 -10.40 3.69 -4.25
N ARG A 73 -10.61 2.56 -4.95
CA ARG A 73 -11.27 2.47 -6.27
C ARG A 73 -10.53 3.12 -7.45
N THR A 74 -9.30 3.61 -7.28
CA THR A 74 -8.46 4.11 -8.38
C THR A 74 -7.36 3.10 -8.74
N ASN A 75 -6.90 3.06 -9.99
CA ASN A 75 -5.83 2.14 -10.42
C ASN A 75 -4.56 2.88 -10.90
N MET A 76 -4.48 4.18 -10.65
CA MET A 76 -3.33 5.01 -10.95
C MET A 76 -2.54 5.24 -9.67
N VAL A 77 -1.21 5.22 -9.80
CA VAL A 77 -0.30 5.64 -8.74
C VAL A 77 0.00 7.11 -8.99
N ASP A 78 -0.39 7.97 -8.05
CA ASP A 78 -0.15 9.41 -8.17
C ASP A 78 1.20 9.78 -7.52
N GLY A 79 1.90 10.76 -8.09
CA GLY A 79 3.06 11.40 -7.46
C GLY A 79 4.41 10.67 -7.47
N ILE A 80 4.49 9.34 -7.58
CA ILE A 80 5.81 8.63 -7.53
C ILE A 80 6.68 8.91 -8.76
N GLU A 81 6.07 9.22 -9.91
CA GLU A 81 6.79 9.35 -11.19
C GLU A 81 7.41 10.74 -11.40
N ASN A 82 7.12 11.69 -10.51
CA ASN A 82 7.58 13.09 -10.59
C ASN A 82 8.65 13.45 -9.54
N VAL A 83 9.24 12.45 -8.87
CA VAL A 83 10.33 12.65 -7.87
C VAL A 83 11.70 12.43 -8.52
#